data_AF-A0AAN5BVE1-F1
#
_entry.id   AF-A0AAN5BVE1-F1
#
_cell.length_a   1.000
_cell.length_b   1.000
_cell.length_c   1.000
_cell.angle_alpha   90.00
_cell.angle_beta   90.00
_cell.angle_gamma   90.00
#
_symmetry.space_group_name_H-M   'P 1'
#
loop_
_entity.id
_entity.type
_entity.pdbx_description
1 polymer ?
#
loop_
_entity_poly.entity_id
_entity_poly.type
_entity_poly.pdbx_seq_one_letter_code
_entity_poly.pdbx_strand_id
1 'polypeptide(L)'
;MLDYGESHYIGPYSANHSDDGSSQWAAGMPHDAWRNLYKPYIKAYKSGAMAPIIEQDELVYWYRPTPKNVACTNDPLPQPNGVNMLHDSVFVATMLTKPATLTVTSGSNPPVSIEVPAGIVTSNISMGVGVQKFSVARGGQSIMSGQGGLEIKDNCRHWNYNVYTGSVVRNA
;
A
#
# COMPACT_ATOMS: atom_id res chain seq x y z
N MET A 1 -10.61 -8.55 -11.98
CA MET A 1 -10.96 -7.14 -12.15
C MET A 1 -9.74 -6.47 -12.76
N LEU A 2 -9.84 -6.03 -14.02
CA LEU A 2 -8.73 -5.63 -14.89
C LEU A 2 -8.86 -4.16 -15.35
N ASP A 3 -9.45 -3.30 -14.51
CA ASP A 3 -9.65 -1.90 -14.87
C ASP A 3 -8.40 -1.07 -14.52
N TYR A 4 -7.44 -1.11 -15.44
CA TYR A 4 -6.18 -0.38 -15.34
C TYR A 4 -6.34 1.12 -15.61
N GLY A 5 -7.32 1.50 -16.45
CA GLY A 5 -7.67 2.89 -16.74
C GLY A 5 -8.04 3.67 -15.49
N GLU A 6 -8.91 3.10 -14.66
CA GLU A 6 -9.37 3.72 -13.42
C GLU A 6 -8.50 3.38 -12.20
N SER A 7 -7.42 2.62 -12.39
CA SER A 7 -6.53 2.16 -11.32
C SER A 7 -7.25 1.35 -10.22
N HIS A 8 -8.38 0.71 -10.52
CA HIS A 8 -9.14 -0.09 -9.54
C HIS A 8 -8.93 -1.61 -9.70
N TYR A 9 -7.99 -2.02 -10.56
CA TYR A 9 -7.55 -3.41 -10.63
C TYR A 9 -6.97 -3.87 -9.30
N ILE A 10 -7.18 -5.14 -8.98
CA ILE A 10 -6.58 -5.80 -7.80
C ILE A 10 -5.86 -7.09 -8.19
N GLY A 11 -5.77 -7.37 -9.48
CA GLY A 11 -5.01 -8.49 -10.03
C GLY A 11 -3.58 -8.09 -10.39
N PRO A 12 -2.73 -9.07 -10.74
CA PRO A 12 -1.42 -8.77 -11.34
C PRO A 12 -1.58 -7.85 -12.56
N TYR A 13 -0.58 -7.02 -12.83
CA TYR A 13 -0.54 -6.25 -14.06
C TYR A 13 -0.50 -7.19 -15.27
N SER A 14 -1.34 -6.91 -16.27
CA SER A 14 -1.41 -7.69 -17.50
C SER A 14 -0.66 -6.96 -18.61
N ALA A 15 0.35 -7.62 -19.19
CA ALA A 15 1.20 -7.04 -20.24
C ALA A 15 0.43 -6.63 -21.51
N ASN A 16 -0.76 -7.21 -21.73
CA ASN A 16 -1.64 -6.86 -22.85
C ASN A 16 -2.30 -5.47 -22.71
N HIS A 17 -2.07 -4.75 -21.61
CA HIS A 17 -2.48 -3.36 -21.38
C HIS A 17 -1.29 -2.40 -21.45
N SER A 18 -0.30 -2.68 -22.30
CA SER A 18 0.92 -1.86 -22.39
C SER A 18 0.79 -0.68 -23.36
N ASP A 19 -0.20 -0.68 -24.24
CA ASP A 19 -0.38 0.26 -25.36
C ASP A 19 -1.69 1.06 -25.33
N ASP A 20 -2.51 0.95 -24.28
CA ASP A 20 -3.85 1.56 -24.19
C ASP A 20 -3.88 2.96 -23.53
N GLY A 21 -2.71 3.58 -23.33
CA GLY A 21 -2.55 4.88 -22.66
C GLY A 21 -2.60 4.79 -21.13
N SER A 22 -3.33 3.82 -20.56
CA SER A 22 -3.40 3.61 -19.10
C SER A 22 -2.12 3.05 -18.51
N SER A 23 -1.31 2.38 -19.32
CA SER A 23 0.01 1.89 -18.96
C SER A 23 0.93 2.98 -18.38
N GLN A 24 0.72 4.25 -18.74
CA GLN A 24 1.49 5.38 -18.22
C GLN A 24 1.40 5.55 -16.70
N TRP A 25 0.29 5.13 -16.09
CA TRP A 25 0.09 5.19 -14.63
C TRP A 25 -0.12 3.83 -13.96
N ALA A 26 -0.45 2.78 -14.71
CA ALA A 26 -0.67 1.44 -14.18
C ALA A 26 0.57 0.52 -14.27
N ALA A 27 1.48 0.73 -15.24
CA ALA A 27 2.66 -0.11 -15.36
C ALA A 27 3.60 0.08 -14.16
N GLY A 28 4.06 -1.02 -13.57
CA GLY A 28 4.92 -0.98 -12.38
C GLY A 28 4.20 -0.63 -11.07
N MET A 29 2.86 -0.55 -11.09
CA MET A 29 2.03 -0.29 -9.91
C MET A 29 1.25 -1.57 -9.54
N PRO A 30 1.85 -2.53 -8.81
CA PRO A 30 1.16 -3.75 -8.42
C PRO A 30 0.05 -3.46 -7.40
N HIS A 31 -1.11 -4.08 -7.57
CA HIS A 31 -2.29 -4.01 -6.66
C HIS A 31 -2.68 -5.36 -6.05
N ASP A 32 -1.94 -6.42 -6.36
CA ASP A 32 -2.28 -7.79 -5.98
C ASP A 32 -2.12 -8.05 -4.47
N ALA A 33 -1.31 -7.26 -3.77
CA ALA A 33 -1.18 -7.35 -2.31
C ALA A 33 -2.51 -7.08 -1.58
N TRP A 34 -3.40 -6.24 -2.13
CA TRP A 34 -4.73 -6.06 -1.55
C TRP A 34 -5.56 -7.34 -1.54
N ARG A 35 -5.29 -8.31 -2.44
CA ARG A 35 -5.97 -9.61 -2.38
C ARG A 35 -5.66 -10.35 -1.09
N ASN A 36 -4.48 -10.16 -0.51
CA ASN A 36 -4.14 -10.79 0.78
C ASN A 36 -5.04 -10.24 1.89
N LEU A 37 -5.31 -8.93 1.90
CA LEU A 37 -6.23 -8.29 2.83
C LEU A 37 -7.67 -8.84 2.71
N TYR A 38 -8.12 -9.19 1.51
CA TYR A 38 -9.48 -9.68 1.28
C TYR A 38 -9.65 -11.18 1.57
N LYS A 39 -8.58 -11.98 1.48
CA LYS A 39 -8.65 -13.45 1.68
C LYS A 39 -9.37 -13.85 2.98
N PRO A 40 -9.06 -13.28 4.17
CA PRO A 40 -9.74 -13.63 5.42
C PRO A 40 -11.24 -13.31 5.41
N TYR A 41 -11.62 -12.15 4.87
CA TYR A 41 -13.03 -11.73 4.76
C TYR A 41 -13.80 -12.64 3.81
N ILE A 42 -13.23 -12.97 2.66
CA ILE A 42 -13.85 -13.89 1.68
C ILE A 42 -14.04 -15.28 2.31
N LYS A 43 -13.04 -15.78 3.05
CA LYS A 43 -13.13 -17.06 3.76
C LYS A 43 -14.27 -17.04 4.79
N ALA A 44 -14.33 -16.00 5.64
CA ALA A 44 -15.38 -15.85 6.63
C ALA A 44 -16.78 -15.77 6.00
N TYR A 45 -16.95 -14.97 4.96
CA TYR A 45 -18.20 -14.86 4.23
C TYR A 45 -18.66 -16.21 3.67
N LYS A 46 -17.75 -16.93 3.00
CA LYS A 46 -18.06 -18.25 2.39
C LYS A 46 -18.39 -19.32 3.43
N SER A 47 -17.87 -19.23 4.64
CA SER A 47 -18.17 -20.17 5.72
C SER A 47 -19.35 -19.75 6.60
N GLY A 48 -19.97 -18.59 6.35
CA GLY A 48 -21.01 -18.02 7.22
C GLY A 48 -20.49 -17.51 8.58
N ALA A 49 -19.19 -17.29 8.72
CA ALA A 49 -18.61 -16.74 9.94
C ALA A 49 -18.86 -15.22 10.02
N MET A 50 -19.07 -14.69 11.23
CA MET A 50 -19.35 -13.27 11.45
C MET A 50 -18.11 -12.37 11.34
N ALA A 51 -16.91 -12.94 11.42
CA ALA A 51 -15.64 -12.19 11.40
C ALA A 51 -14.51 -13.02 10.76
N PRO A 52 -13.49 -12.36 10.16
CA PRO A 52 -12.30 -13.03 9.66
C PRO A 52 -11.47 -13.63 10.80
N ILE A 53 -10.91 -14.81 10.56
CA ILE A 53 -9.89 -15.42 11.42
C ILE A 53 -8.53 -15.20 10.76
N ILE A 54 -7.58 -14.65 11.53
CA ILE A 54 -6.22 -14.40 11.07
C ILE A 54 -5.34 -15.56 11.50
N GLU A 55 -4.82 -16.29 10.51
CA GLU A 55 -4.03 -17.51 10.72
C GLU A 55 -2.52 -17.23 10.62
N GLN A 56 -2.13 -16.13 9.99
CA GLN A 56 -0.74 -15.74 9.78
C GLN A 56 -0.56 -14.23 9.95
N ASP A 57 0.56 -13.82 10.58
CA ASP A 57 0.95 -12.41 10.66
C ASP A 57 1.42 -11.93 9.27
N GLU A 58 0.83 -10.85 8.78
CA GLU A 58 1.17 -10.19 7.51
C GLU A 58 0.83 -8.70 7.62
N LEU A 59 1.51 -7.86 6.82
CA LEU A 59 1.06 -6.50 6.55
C LEU A 59 0.97 -6.26 5.04
N VAL A 60 0.01 -5.44 4.64
CA VAL A 60 -0.18 -4.91 3.30
C VAL A 60 -0.05 -3.39 3.38
N TYR A 61 0.74 -2.79 2.49
CA TYR A 61 0.95 -1.35 2.47
C TYR A 61 0.58 -0.76 1.11
N TRP A 62 0.20 0.51 1.10
CA TRP A 62 0.01 1.27 -0.13
C TRP A 62 0.25 2.76 0.04
N TYR A 63 0.73 3.40 -1.03
CA TYR A 63 1.05 4.83 -1.07
C TYR A 63 1.17 5.32 -2.52
N ARG A 64 1.01 6.63 -2.74
CA ARG A 64 1.28 7.24 -4.05
C ARG A 64 2.79 7.34 -4.33
N PRO A 65 3.21 7.31 -5.61
CA PRO A 65 4.62 7.41 -5.97
C PRO A 65 5.21 8.80 -5.72
N THR A 66 4.37 9.83 -5.59
CA THR A 66 4.76 11.21 -5.31
C THR A 66 3.75 11.89 -4.37
N PRO A 67 4.19 12.84 -3.51
CA PRO A 67 3.29 13.74 -2.80
C PRO A 67 2.40 14.52 -3.78
N LYS A 68 1.17 14.85 -3.35
CA LYS A 68 0.12 15.39 -4.24
C LYS A 68 0.47 16.72 -4.90
N ASN A 69 1.34 17.51 -4.25
CA ASN A 69 1.72 18.84 -4.71
C ASN A 69 3.03 18.86 -5.53
N VAL A 70 3.64 17.70 -5.80
CA VAL A 70 4.80 17.62 -6.70
C VAL A 70 4.35 17.99 -8.11
N ALA A 71 4.93 19.04 -8.69
CA ALA A 71 4.62 19.45 -10.05
C ALA A 71 5.22 18.49 -11.08
N CYS A 72 4.37 17.85 -11.90
CA CYS A 72 4.84 17.04 -13.02
C CYS A 72 5.20 17.91 -14.23
N THR A 73 6.28 17.56 -14.92
CA THR A 73 6.91 18.46 -15.91
C THR A 73 6.54 18.18 -17.37
N ASN A 74 5.91 17.05 -17.68
CA ASN A 74 5.72 16.59 -19.04
C ASN A 74 4.33 15.95 -19.27
N ASP A 75 3.32 16.45 -18.55
CA ASP A 75 1.94 16.04 -18.75
C ASP A 75 1.22 17.09 -19.60
N PRO A 76 0.68 16.73 -20.78
CA PRO A 76 -0.12 17.66 -21.57
C PRO A 76 -1.46 18.00 -20.90
N LEU A 77 -1.87 17.21 -19.90
CA LEU A 77 -3.09 17.43 -19.13
C LEU A 77 -2.79 18.17 -17.82
N PRO A 78 -3.71 19.04 -17.35
CA PRO A 78 -3.57 19.68 -16.05
C PRO A 78 -3.70 18.66 -14.91
N GLN A 79 -3.28 19.08 -13.72
CA GLN A 79 -3.52 18.33 -12.49
C GLN A 79 -5.04 18.04 -12.34
N PRO A 80 -5.45 16.78 -12.13
CA PRO A 80 -6.86 16.42 -12.01
C PRO A 80 -7.56 17.14 -10.85
N ASN A 81 -8.86 17.40 -11.05
CA ASN A 81 -9.73 17.90 -9.99
C ASN A 81 -9.79 16.91 -8.81
N GLY A 82 -10.02 17.43 -7.60
CA GLY A 82 -10.13 16.59 -6.40
C GLY A 82 -8.79 16.25 -5.73
N VAL A 83 -7.65 16.69 -6.28
CA VAL A 83 -6.32 16.49 -5.66
C VAL A 83 -6.26 16.96 -4.20
N ASN A 84 -7.01 18.00 -3.84
CA ASN A 84 -7.06 18.51 -2.47
C ASN A 84 -7.65 17.52 -1.46
N MET A 85 -8.48 16.57 -1.92
CA MET A 85 -9.05 15.50 -1.11
C MET A 85 -8.03 14.41 -0.75
N LEU A 86 -6.88 14.40 -1.45
CA LEU A 86 -5.84 13.42 -1.21
C LEU A 86 -5.04 13.79 0.04
N HIS A 87 -4.75 12.78 0.84
CA HIS A 87 -3.78 12.85 1.92
C HIS A 87 -2.44 12.29 1.46
N ASP A 88 -1.35 12.96 1.81
CA ASP A 88 0.02 12.46 1.62
C ASP A 88 0.33 11.48 2.75
N SER A 89 -0.15 10.26 2.58
CA SER A 89 -0.06 9.21 3.60
C SER A 89 0.49 7.90 3.04
N VAL A 90 1.24 7.20 3.88
CA VAL A 90 1.50 5.77 3.70
C VAL A 90 0.51 5.02 4.56
N PHE A 91 -0.25 4.13 3.94
CA PHE A 91 -1.22 3.29 4.61
C PHE A 91 -0.64 1.90 4.84
N VAL A 92 -0.95 1.31 5.98
CA VAL A 92 -0.55 -0.06 6.33
C VAL A 92 -1.75 -0.75 6.96
N ALA A 93 -2.23 -1.81 6.32
CA ALA A 93 -3.15 -2.77 6.91
C ALA A 93 -2.35 -3.93 7.49
N THR A 94 -2.39 -4.09 8.80
CA THR A 94 -1.80 -5.23 9.50
C THR A 94 -2.86 -6.31 9.70
N MET A 95 -2.47 -7.56 9.53
CA MET A 95 -3.26 -8.75 9.82
C MET A 95 -2.47 -9.53 10.88
N LEU A 96 -2.86 -9.42 12.14
CA LEU A 96 -2.09 -9.96 13.27
C LEU A 96 -2.86 -11.06 14.00
N THR A 97 -2.16 -12.15 14.31
CA THR A 97 -2.67 -13.26 15.15
C THR A 97 -2.72 -12.89 16.63
N LYS A 98 -1.85 -11.97 17.07
CA LYS A 98 -1.73 -11.43 18.44
C LYS A 98 -1.29 -9.96 18.37
N PRO A 99 -1.58 -9.13 19.40
CA PRO A 99 -1.12 -7.75 19.45
C PRO A 99 0.39 -7.61 19.20
N ALA A 100 0.79 -6.52 18.56
CA ALA A 100 2.18 -6.21 18.23
C ALA A 100 2.36 -4.70 18.01
N THR A 101 3.61 -4.25 17.96
CA THR A 101 3.98 -2.87 17.61
C THR A 101 4.35 -2.81 16.14
N LEU A 102 3.63 -2.02 15.35
CA LEU A 102 4.00 -1.65 13.99
C LEU A 102 4.95 -0.44 14.05
N THR A 103 6.08 -0.50 13.36
CA THR A 103 6.96 0.65 13.12
C THR A 103 7.07 0.91 11.63
N VAL A 104 6.83 2.17 11.23
CA VAL A 104 6.94 2.63 9.85
C VAL A 104 7.92 3.77 9.76
N THR A 105 8.81 3.73 8.77
CA THR A 105 9.68 4.86 8.40
C THR A 105 9.41 5.22 6.96
N SER A 106 9.07 6.47 6.70
CA SER A 106 8.73 6.97 5.37
C SER A 106 9.76 7.97 4.89
N GLY A 107 10.61 7.57 3.97
CA GLY A 107 11.68 8.43 3.48
C GLY A 107 12.64 8.86 4.59
N SER A 108 12.86 10.18 4.69
CA SER A 108 13.66 10.80 5.76
C SER A 108 12.87 11.13 7.04
N ASN A 109 11.57 10.81 7.11
CA ASN A 109 10.78 11.08 8.30
C ASN A 109 11.25 10.20 9.48
N PRO A 110 11.11 10.67 10.73
CA PRO A 110 11.37 9.84 11.91
C PRO A 110 10.50 8.58 11.90
N PRO A 111 10.98 7.44 12.46
CA PRO A 111 10.14 6.26 12.64
C PRO A 111 8.92 6.56 13.50
N VAL A 112 7.75 6.05 13.10
CA VAL A 112 6.50 6.13 13.85
C VAL A 112 6.14 4.73 14.33
N SER A 113 5.92 4.57 15.63
CA SER A 113 5.49 3.31 16.25
C SER A 113 4.03 3.37 16.69
N ILE A 114 3.29 2.30 16.41
CA ILE A 114 1.85 2.18 16.66
C ILE A 114 1.59 0.83 17.32
N GLU A 115 0.94 0.84 18.48
CA GLU A 115 0.43 -0.39 19.10
C GLU A 115 -0.81 -0.87 18.34
N VAL A 116 -0.79 -2.12 17.90
CA VAL A 116 -1.83 -2.69 17.06
C VAL A 116 -2.39 -3.96 17.72
N PRO A 117 -3.72 -4.08 17.92
CA PRO A 117 -4.33 -5.29 18.45
C PRO A 117 -4.26 -6.46 17.45
N ALA A 118 -4.66 -7.66 17.90
CA ALA A 118 -4.92 -8.76 16.98
C ALA A 118 -6.08 -8.44 16.04
N GLY A 119 -6.09 -9.06 14.85
CA GLY A 119 -7.08 -8.84 13.81
C GLY A 119 -6.54 -8.03 12.64
N ILE A 120 -7.46 -7.41 11.89
CA ILE A 120 -7.14 -6.58 10.74
C ILE A 120 -7.30 -5.11 11.13
N VAL A 121 -6.22 -4.34 11.08
CA VAL A 121 -6.21 -2.92 11.44
C VAL A 121 -5.44 -2.12 10.42
N THR A 122 -6.08 -1.07 9.90
CA THR A 122 -5.45 -0.10 9.00
C THR A 122 -4.97 1.12 9.79
N SER A 123 -3.69 1.42 9.66
CA SER A 123 -3.05 2.63 10.17
C SER A 123 -2.53 3.47 9.01
N ASN A 124 -2.30 4.76 9.26
CA ASN A 124 -1.67 5.65 8.29
C ASN A 124 -0.65 6.54 8.98
N ILE A 125 0.39 6.92 8.25
CA ILE A 125 1.44 7.85 8.69
C ILE A 125 1.73 8.87 7.59
N SER A 126 2.35 9.99 7.96
CA SER A 126 2.76 11.03 7.01
C SER A 126 3.79 10.52 6.03
N MET A 127 3.50 10.72 4.74
CA MET A 127 4.39 10.39 3.64
C MET A 127 5.68 11.21 3.68
N GLY A 128 6.80 10.57 3.36
CA GLY A 128 8.11 11.18 3.18
C GLY A 128 8.79 10.62 1.93
N VAL A 129 9.55 11.49 1.26
CA VAL A 129 10.30 11.18 0.03
C VAL A 129 11.44 10.20 0.35
N GLY A 130 11.53 9.12 -0.43
CA GLY A 130 12.53 8.06 -0.31
C GLY A 130 11.93 6.67 -0.09
N VAL A 131 12.71 5.78 0.51
CA VAL A 131 12.33 4.39 0.80
C VAL A 131 11.30 4.31 1.93
N GLN A 132 10.34 3.41 1.77
CA GLN A 132 9.36 3.08 2.80
C GLN A 132 9.82 1.82 3.54
N LYS A 133 9.89 1.85 4.87
CA LYS A 133 10.34 0.70 5.68
C LYS A 133 9.26 0.34 6.69
N PHE A 134 9.07 -0.96 6.87
CA PHE A 134 8.05 -1.52 7.75
C PHE A 134 8.68 -2.57 8.65
N SER A 135 8.33 -2.56 9.93
CA SER A 135 8.63 -3.66 10.83
C SER A 135 7.48 -3.87 11.80
N VAL A 136 7.32 -5.13 12.23
CA VAL A 136 6.39 -5.49 13.29
C VAL A 136 7.19 -6.21 14.37
N ALA A 137 7.02 -5.79 15.61
CA ALA A 137 7.69 -6.37 16.76
C ALA A 137 6.68 -6.85 17.80
N ARG A 138 6.98 -7.98 18.46
CA ARG A 138 6.15 -8.54 19.53
C ARG A 138 7.06 -8.97 20.67
N GLY A 139 6.82 -8.44 21.88
CA GLY A 139 7.68 -8.69 23.03
C GLY A 139 9.12 -8.17 22.83
N GLY A 140 9.28 -7.04 22.13
CA GLY A 140 10.59 -6.43 21.84
C GLY A 140 11.40 -7.12 20.73
N GLN A 141 10.91 -8.23 20.16
CA GLN A 141 11.57 -8.94 19.06
C GLN A 141 10.88 -8.63 17.74
N SER A 142 11.65 -8.28 16.71
CA SER A 142 11.11 -8.14 15.35
C SER A 142 10.65 -9.50 14.83
N ILE A 143 9.39 -9.59 14.44
CA ILE A 143 8.78 -10.80 13.86
C ILE A 143 8.62 -10.71 12.35
N MET A 144 8.57 -9.49 11.80
CA MET A 144 8.49 -9.21 10.37
C MET A 144 9.19 -7.89 10.09
N SER A 145 9.88 -7.79 8.96
CA SER A 145 10.35 -6.50 8.43
C SER A 145 10.49 -6.55 6.92
N GLY A 146 10.38 -5.40 6.27
CA GLY A 146 10.48 -5.28 4.82
C GLY A 146 10.58 -3.83 4.37
N GLN A 147 10.87 -3.65 3.09
CA GLN A 147 10.95 -2.35 2.44
C GLN A 147 9.93 -2.26 1.31
N GLY A 148 9.44 -1.05 1.05
CA GLY A 148 8.60 -0.72 -0.08
C GLY A 148 9.35 -0.94 -1.39
N GLY A 149 8.67 -1.53 -2.39
CA GLY A 149 9.30 -1.80 -3.69
C GLY A 149 9.38 -0.58 -4.61
N LEU A 150 8.78 0.56 -4.23
CA LEU A 150 8.88 1.82 -4.97
C LEU A 150 9.21 2.97 -4.02
N GLU A 151 10.27 3.72 -4.31
CA GLU A 151 10.57 4.94 -3.57
C GLU A 151 9.59 6.05 -3.93
N ILE A 152 9.19 6.82 -2.91
CA ILE A 152 8.39 8.02 -3.10
C ILE A 152 9.32 9.14 -3.57
N LYS A 153 8.97 9.80 -4.68
CA LYS A 153 9.82 10.83 -5.30
C LYS A 153 9.22 12.22 -5.15
N ASP A 154 10.07 13.22 -5.23
CA ASP A 154 9.71 14.64 -5.30
C ASP A 154 9.65 15.16 -6.74
N ASN A 155 9.66 14.26 -7.72
CA ASN A 155 9.57 14.57 -9.13
C ASN A 155 8.69 13.57 -9.89
N CYS A 156 7.97 14.04 -10.91
CA CYS A 156 7.17 13.21 -11.82
C CYS A 156 7.19 13.77 -13.25
N ARG A 157 6.92 12.90 -14.23
CA ARG A 157 6.72 13.30 -15.63
C ARG A 157 5.24 13.47 -15.95
N HIS A 158 4.42 12.51 -15.54
CA HIS A 158 2.97 12.50 -15.68
C HIS A 158 2.32 12.49 -14.30
N TRP A 159 1.15 13.11 -14.19
CA TRP A 159 0.34 13.06 -12.98
C TRP A 159 -0.11 11.63 -12.73
N ASN A 160 0.46 10.98 -11.72
CA ASN A 160 0.09 9.62 -11.34
C ASN A 160 -0.42 9.59 -9.89
N TYR A 161 -1.75 9.51 -9.76
CA TYR A 161 -2.44 9.38 -8.47
C TYR A 161 -2.81 7.94 -8.12
N ASN A 162 -2.37 6.98 -8.93
CA ASN A 162 -2.42 5.57 -8.59
C ASN A 162 -1.54 5.29 -7.34
N VAL A 163 -1.74 4.13 -6.72
CA VAL A 163 -1.02 3.72 -5.51
C VAL A 163 -0.17 2.48 -5.77
N TYR A 164 1.05 2.51 -5.29
CA TYR A 164 1.88 1.32 -5.26
C TYR A 164 1.45 0.48 -4.07
N THR A 165 1.20 -0.82 -4.26
CA THR A 165 0.87 -1.72 -3.17
C THR A 165 1.94 -2.79 -2.98
N GLY A 166 2.08 -3.29 -1.77
CA GLY A 166 2.94 -4.43 -1.49
C GLY A 166 2.58 -5.09 -0.16
N SER A 167 3.27 -6.17 0.15
CA SER A 167 3.08 -6.90 1.41
C SER A 167 4.40 -7.31 2.03
N VAL A 168 4.38 -7.54 3.34
CA VAL A 168 5.46 -8.18 4.10
C VAL A 168 4.82 -9.28 4.93
N VAL A 169 5.24 -10.51 4.67
CA VAL A 169 4.71 -11.71 5.32
C VAL A 169 5.74 -12.20 6.35
N ARG A 170 5.27 -12.68 7.50
CA ARG A 170 6.15 -13.36 8.45
C ARG A 170 6.75 -14.61 7.83
N ASN A 171 8.08 -14.68 7.77
CA ASN A 171 8.78 -15.91 7.44
C ASN A 171 8.49 -16.96 8.53
N ALA A 172 8.17 -18.18 8.08
CA ALA A 172 7.84 -19.31 8.94
C ALA A 172 9.01 -19.71 9.85
#